data_AF-A0A524M8N5-F1
#
_entry.id   AF-A0A524M8N5-F1
#
_cell.length_a   1.000
_cell.length_b   1.000
_cell.length_c   1.000
_cell.angle_alpha   90.00
_cell.angle_beta   90.00
_cell.angle_gamma   90.00
#
_symmetry.space_group_name_H-M   'P 1'
#
loop_
_entity.id
_entity.type
_entity.pdbx_description
1 polymer ?
#
loop_
_entity_poly.entity_id
_entity_poly.type
_entity_poly.pdbx_seq_one_letter_code
_entity_poly.pdbx_strand_id
1 'polypeptide(L)'
;MKRLLLAAALLGAGVLIFVLGNPYYSVWPMNGNKVFYYVLAASFLVAALILRRSSRLHKYWQAAYAFFMASAALLFMSTGFLNARSYLLHPLKDLAVDKLSQFLYVVPLLIVLTLLAGDDLKSIFIRRGNLKRGLIFGISSFGMFALIAWVVQPDLVSVLSSLPNAVPWLLLFVFANAIMEELWFRAIFLKRFESLIGGVGAILVTALVFAASHFNATYSFPGGPYVYAVVVFILGVVGAHAMRKENGLLGAVLFHAGYDLVIVTSILNSM
;
A
#
# COMPACT_ATOMS: atom_id res chain seq x y z
N MET A 1 19.99 15.47 -14.34
CA MET A 1 20.48 14.07 -14.53
C MET A 1 20.54 13.25 -13.23
N LYS A 2 21.31 13.65 -12.19
CA LYS A 2 21.49 12.86 -10.95
C LYS A 2 20.19 12.47 -10.21
N ARG A 3 19.24 13.40 -10.06
CA ARG A 3 17.94 13.11 -9.41
C ARG A 3 17.07 12.14 -10.21
N LEU A 4 17.15 12.19 -11.54
CA LEU A 4 16.41 11.30 -12.42
C LEU A 4 16.94 9.86 -12.30
N LEU A 5 18.27 9.69 -12.30
CA LEU A 5 18.88 8.37 -12.08
C LEU A 5 18.53 7.78 -10.71
N LEU A 6 18.51 8.62 -9.66
CA LEU A 6 18.06 8.20 -8.34
C LEU A 6 16.58 7.81 -8.36
N ALA A 7 15.71 8.61 -8.98
CA ALA A 7 14.29 8.28 -9.09
C ALA A 7 14.06 6.96 -9.83
N ALA A 8 14.81 6.71 -10.91
CA ALA A 8 14.77 5.44 -11.64
C ALA A 8 15.24 4.26 -10.78
N ALA A 9 16.31 4.42 -10.00
CA ALA A 9 16.78 3.38 -9.08
C ALA A 9 15.78 3.09 -7.96
N LEU A 10 15.16 4.12 -7.39
CA LEU A 10 14.12 3.97 -6.37
C LEU A 10 12.85 3.30 -6.93
N LEU A 11 12.45 3.68 -8.14
CA LEU A 11 11.35 3.04 -8.87
C LEU A 11 11.66 1.56 -9.14
N GLY A 12 12.87 1.25 -9.63
CA GLY A 12 13.31 -0.12 -9.87
C GLY A 12 13.27 -0.97 -8.59
N ALA A 13 13.78 -0.46 -7.47
CA ALA A 13 13.71 -1.14 -6.19
C ALA A 13 12.25 -1.36 -5.71
N GLY A 14 11.36 -0.38 -5.93
CA GLY A 14 9.94 -0.56 -5.67
C GLY A 14 9.30 -1.64 -6.54
N VAL A 15 9.62 -1.70 -7.83
CA VAL A 15 9.12 -2.73 -8.77
C VAL A 15 9.60 -4.13 -8.36
N LEU A 16 10.87 -4.27 -7.95
CA LEU A 16 11.40 -5.55 -7.45
C LEU A 16 10.57 -6.08 -6.27
N ILE A 17 10.13 -5.21 -5.36
CA ILE A 17 9.37 -5.60 -4.18
C ILE A 17 7.89 -5.84 -4.53
N PHE A 18 7.24 -4.85 -5.13
CA PHE A 18 5.77 -4.81 -5.22
C PHE A 18 5.19 -5.37 -6.53
N VAL A 19 6.04 -5.67 -7.52
CA VAL A 19 5.64 -6.33 -8.77
C VAL A 19 6.21 -7.73 -8.84
N LEU A 20 7.54 -7.87 -8.79
CA LEU A 20 8.17 -9.20 -8.86
C LEU A 20 7.98 -10.00 -7.57
N GLY A 21 7.88 -9.30 -6.43
CA GLY A 21 7.62 -9.93 -5.15
C GLY A 21 6.15 -10.11 -4.81
N ASN A 22 5.22 -9.55 -5.58
CA ASN A 22 3.80 -9.53 -5.22
C ASN A 22 3.23 -10.96 -5.01
N PRO A 23 2.54 -11.25 -3.90
CA PRO A 23 2.00 -12.59 -3.64
C PRO A 23 0.58 -12.80 -4.22
N TYR A 24 -0.08 -11.77 -4.75
CA TYR A 24 -1.48 -11.83 -5.20
C TYR A 24 -1.66 -12.34 -6.63
N TYR A 25 -0.58 -12.47 -7.41
CA TYR A 25 -0.61 -13.01 -8.77
C TYR A 25 0.67 -13.79 -9.06
N SER A 26 0.62 -14.70 -10.03
CA SER A 26 1.73 -15.59 -10.41
C SER A 26 2.17 -15.35 -11.85
N VAL A 27 2.57 -14.13 -12.17
CA VAL A 27 3.00 -13.73 -13.53
C VAL A 27 4.51 -13.94 -13.70
N TRP A 28 5.28 -13.73 -12.64
CA TRP A 28 6.73 -13.81 -12.63
C TRP A 28 7.20 -14.98 -11.75
N PRO A 29 8.34 -15.63 -12.07
CA PRO A 29 8.89 -16.73 -11.26
C PRO A 29 9.20 -16.39 -9.80
N MET A 30 9.30 -15.08 -9.50
CA MET A 30 9.59 -14.55 -8.17
C MET A 30 8.34 -14.37 -7.31
N ASN A 31 7.15 -14.34 -7.92
CA ASN A 31 5.90 -14.19 -7.17
C ASN A 31 5.68 -15.42 -6.27
N GLY A 32 5.45 -15.19 -4.98
CA GLY A 32 5.29 -16.25 -3.98
C GLY A 32 6.58 -17.00 -3.60
N ASN A 33 7.74 -16.64 -4.16
CA ASN A 33 9.00 -17.33 -3.90
C ASN A 33 9.63 -16.86 -2.58
N LYS A 34 9.60 -17.72 -1.55
CA LYS A 34 10.16 -17.41 -0.23
C LYS A 34 11.66 -17.14 -0.25
N VAL A 35 12.43 -17.86 -1.06
CA VAL A 35 13.89 -17.65 -1.20
C VAL A 35 14.16 -16.25 -1.74
N PHE A 36 13.39 -15.83 -2.75
CA PHE A 36 13.46 -14.46 -3.27
C PHE A 36 13.17 -13.42 -2.17
N TYR A 37 12.14 -13.63 -1.35
CA TYR A 37 11.82 -12.71 -0.25
C TYR A 37 12.93 -12.60 0.80
N TYR A 38 13.53 -13.73 1.20
CA TYR A 38 14.67 -13.74 2.13
C TYR A 38 15.87 -12.98 1.56
N VAL A 39 16.25 -13.28 0.30
CA VAL A 39 17.38 -12.63 -0.37
C VAL A 39 17.11 -11.13 -0.53
N LEU A 40 15.90 -10.75 -0.92
CA LEU A 40 15.52 -9.35 -1.11
C LEU A 40 15.59 -8.57 0.21
N ALA A 41 14.99 -9.08 1.28
CA ALA A 41 15.04 -8.45 2.60
C ALA A 41 16.48 -8.35 3.15
N ALA A 42 17.25 -9.45 3.06
CA ALA A 42 18.63 -9.46 3.51
C ALA A 42 19.50 -8.48 2.71
N SER A 43 19.35 -8.42 1.38
CA SER A 43 20.13 -7.52 0.53
C SER A 43 19.86 -6.05 0.85
N PHE A 44 18.59 -5.65 1.04
CA PHE A 44 18.27 -4.27 1.42
C PHE A 44 18.73 -3.93 2.84
N LEU A 45 18.68 -4.88 3.79
CA LEU A 45 19.21 -4.67 5.13
C LEU A 45 20.72 -4.46 5.10
N VAL A 46 21.46 -5.34 4.42
CA VAL A 46 22.92 -5.22 4.26
C VAL A 46 23.27 -3.90 3.58
N ALA A 47 22.56 -3.54 2.50
CA ALA A 47 22.75 -2.26 1.83
C ALA A 47 22.51 -1.08 2.79
N ALA A 48 21.42 -1.09 3.55
CA ALA A 48 21.12 -0.04 4.53
C ALA A 48 22.24 0.10 5.59
N LEU A 49 22.76 -1.02 6.11
CA LEU A 49 23.83 -1.03 7.10
C LEU A 49 25.16 -0.50 6.52
N ILE A 50 25.52 -0.91 5.30
CA ILE A 50 26.72 -0.42 4.60
C ILE A 50 26.60 1.09 4.34
N LEU A 51 25.46 1.54 3.82
CA LEU A 51 25.20 2.95 3.53
C LEU A 51 25.23 3.80 4.80
N ARG A 52 24.67 3.29 5.92
CA ARG A 52 24.66 4.00 7.21
C ARG A 52 26.06 4.27 7.74
N ARG A 53 27.00 3.33 7.56
CA ARG A 53 28.40 3.45 8.00
C ARG A 53 29.26 4.33 7.09
N SER A 54 28.84 4.54 5.84
CA SER A 54 29.61 5.32 4.86
C SER A 54 29.37 6.82 5.01
N SER A 55 30.43 7.62 5.22
CA SER A 55 30.32 9.08 5.29
C SER A 55 29.79 9.73 4.01
N ARG A 56 30.17 9.19 2.84
CA ARG A 56 29.76 9.72 1.52
C ARG A 56 28.34 9.32 1.13
N LEU A 57 27.91 8.12 1.52
CA LEU A 57 26.64 7.53 1.08
C LEU A 57 25.55 7.52 2.16
N HIS A 58 25.86 8.05 3.36
CA HIS A 58 24.95 8.09 4.50
C HIS A 58 23.54 8.52 4.11
N LYS A 59 23.39 9.61 3.35
CA LYS A 59 22.06 10.13 2.96
C LYS A 59 21.11 9.13 2.28
N TYR A 60 21.60 8.02 1.72
CA TYR A 60 20.77 7.00 1.08
C TYR A 60 20.33 5.88 2.02
N TRP A 61 20.90 5.78 3.23
CA TRP A 61 20.66 4.64 4.13
C TRP A 61 19.19 4.50 4.51
N GLN A 62 18.48 5.62 4.73
CA GLN A 62 17.06 5.61 5.08
C GLN A 62 16.20 5.06 3.94
N ALA A 63 16.51 5.40 2.69
CA ALA A 63 15.77 4.86 1.54
C ALA A 63 15.99 3.35 1.39
N ALA A 64 17.24 2.89 1.53
CA ALA A 64 17.54 1.45 1.54
C ALA A 64 16.86 0.72 2.71
N TYR A 65 16.82 1.33 3.89
CA TYR A 65 16.13 0.77 5.06
C TYR A 65 14.62 0.70 4.83
N ALA A 66 14.01 1.69 4.18
CA ALA A 66 12.58 1.63 3.83
C ALA A 66 12.27 0.47 2.85
N PHE A 67 13.16 0.17 1.90
CA PHE A 67 13.03 -1.01 1.05
C PHE A 67 13.20 -2.31 1.82
N PHE A 68 14.10 -2.35 2.82
CA PHE A 68 14.17 -3.46 3.76
C PHE A 68 12.85 -3.63 4.53
N MET A 69 12.28 -2.56 5.09
CA MET A 69 10.99 -2.63 5.78
C MET A 69 9.90 -3.20 4.88
N ALA A 70 9.84 -2.74 3.63
CA ALA A 70 8.84 -3.19 2.67
C ALA A 70 9.01 -4.67 2.28
N SER A 71 10.25 -5.11 2.03
CA SER A 71 10.54 -6.51 1.72
C SER A 71 10.42 -7.44 2.94
N ALA A 72 10.70 -6.96 4.14
CA ALA A 72 10.47 -7.68 5.39
C ALA A 72 8.97 -7.91 5.62
N ALA A 73 8.12 -6.91 5.34
CA ALA A 73 6.66 -7.09 5.39
C ALA A 73 6.18 -8.16 4.40
N LEU A 74 6.71 -8.15 3.18
CA LEU A 74 6.42 -9.19 2.18
C LEU A 74 6.83 -10.59 2.66
N LEU A 75 8.05 -10.72 3.18
CA LEU A 75 8.55 -11.96 3.75
C LEU A 75 7.68 -12.44 4.92
N PHE A 76 7.31 -11.53 5.83
CA PHE A 76 6.53 -11.89 7.01
C PHE A 76 5.12 -12.35 6.65
N MET A 77 4.45 -11.69 5.70
CA MET A 77 3.17 -12.17 5.17
C MET A 77 3.28 -13.57 4.55
N SER A 78 4.39 -13.88 3.86
CA SER A 78 4.59 -15.19 3.23
C SER A 78 4.70 -16.37 4.21
N THR A 79 4.85 -16.09 5.51
CA THR A 79 4.87 -17.12 6.55
C THR A 79 3.49 -17.73 6.81
N GLY A 80 2.43 -16.94 6.63
CA GLY A 80 1.05 -17.38 6.85
C GLY A 80 0.66 -17.69 8.30
N PHE A 81 1.47 -17.32 9.29
CA PHE A 81 1.27 -17.67 10.71
C PHE A 81 -0.06 -17.19 11.33
N LEU A 82 -0.52 -15.99 11.01
CA LEU A 82 -1.80 -15.38 11.39
C LEU A 82 -2.90 -15.51 10.32
N ASN A 83 -2.68 -16.28 9.23
CA ASN A 83 -3.68 -16.36 8.15
C ASN A 83 -4.97 -16.98 8.68
N ALA A 84 -6.04 -16.19 8.70
CA ALA A 84 -7.34 -16.58 9.23
C ALA A 84 -8.36 -16.86 8.11
N ARG A 85 -7.88 -17.06 6.87
CA ARG A 85 -8.72 -17.33 5.71
C ARG A 85 -9.49 -18.64 5.90
N SER A 86 -10.78 -18.62 5.60
CA SER A 86 -11.66 -19.78 5.73
C SER A 86 -12.73 -19.75 4.64
N TYR A 87 -12.65 -20.71 3.73
CA TYR A 87 -13.63 -20.91 2.64
C TYR A 87 -15.04 -21.26 3.13
N LEU A 88 -15.22 -21.47 4.44
CA LEU A 88 -16.53 -21.72 5.06
C LEU A 88 -17.26 -20.42 5.42
N LEU A 89 -16.58 -19.26 5.37
CA LEU A 89 -17.18 -17.96 5.63
C LEU A 89 -17.86 -17.41 4.37
N HIS A 90 -18.87 -16.54 4.57
CA HIS A 90 -19.41 -15.73 3.48
C HIS A 90 -18.28 -14.93 2.79
N PRO A 91 -18.24 -14.80 1.45
CA PRO A 91 -17.10 -14.21 0.73
C PRO A 91 -16.64 -12.85 1.26
N LEU A 92 -17.57 -11.92 1.52
CA LEU A 92 -17.25 -10.62 2.12
C LEU A 92 -16.58 -10.72 3.49
N LYS A 93 -17.01 -11.69 4.32
CA LYS A 93 -16.42 -11.93 5.64
C LYS A 93 -15.04 -12.57 5.52
N ASP A 94 -14.87 -13.55 4.61
CA ASP A 94 -13.55 -14.14 4.32
C ASP A 94 -12.57 -13.06 3.87
N LEU A 95 -12.97 -12.22 2.90
CA LEU A 95 -12.17 -11.11 2.39
C LEU A 95 -11.73 -10.13 3.50
N ALA A 96 -12.68 -9.74 4.37
CA ALA A 96 -12.39 -8.83 5.47
C ALA A 96 -11.45 -9.44 6.52
N VAL A 97 -11.63 -10.73 6.86
CA VAL A 97 -10.79 -11.44 7.83
C VAL A 97 -9.39 -11.70 7.27
N ASP A 98 -9.29 -12.13 6.01
CA ASP A 98 -8.02 -12.32 5.31
C ASP A 98 -7.23 -11.00 5.27
N LYS A 99 -7.88 -9.90 4.88
CA LYS A 99 -7.22 -8.59 4.84
C LYS A 99 -6.84 -8.07 6.23
N LEU A 100 -7.69 -8.27 7.24
CA LEU A 100 -7.35 -7.95 8.63
C LEU A 100 -6.11 -8.74 9.09
N SER A 101 -6.01 -10.02 8.72
CA SER A 101 -4.82 -10.81 9.06
C SER A 101 -3.56 -10.21 8.46
N GLN A 102 -3.58 -9.85 7.16
CA GLN A 102 -2.48 -9.16 6.46
C GLN A 102 -2.10 -7.85 7.14
N PHE A 103 -3.10 -7.03 7.49
CA PHE A 103 -2.90 -5.79 8.26
C PHE A 103 -2.15 -6.05 9.57
N LEU A 104 -2.51 -7.11 10.32
CA LEU A 104 -1.89 -7.46 11.59
C LEU A 104 -0.44 -7.97 11.45
N TYR A 105 -0.01 -8.43 10.26
CA TYR A 105 1.41 -8.67 10.00
C TYR A 105 2.14 -7.38 9.65
N VAL A 106 1.63 -6.66 8.65
CA VAL A 106 2.37 -5.58 7.99
C VAL A 106 2.47 -4.37 8.89
N VAL A 107 1.35 -3.89 9.44
CA VAL A 107 1.33 -2.62 10.16
C VAL A 107 2.18 -2.66 11.45
N PRO A 108 2.03 -3.66 12.33
CA PRO A 108 2.89 -3.76 13.52
C PRO A 108 4.38 -3.91 13.16
N LEU A 109 4.71 -4.70 12.13
CA LEU A 109 6.09 -4.86 11.68
C LEU A 109 6.68 -3.53 11.20
N LEU A 110 5.97 -2.78 10.36
CA LEU A 110 6.44 -1.48 9.88
C LEU A 110 6.63 -0.49 11.03
N ILE A 111 5.74 -0.50 12.03
CA ILE A 111 5.89 0.32 13.24
C ILE A 111 7.15 -0.07 14.01
N VAL A 112 7.32 -1.36 14.33
CA VAL A 112 8.48 -1.86 15.08
C VAL A 112 9.79 -1.55 14.33
N LEU A 113 9.86 -1.83 13.03
CA LEU A 113 11.06 -1.55 12.24
C LEU A 113 11.35 -0.05 12.11
N THR A 114 10.33 0.81 12.10
CA THR A 114 10.52 2.27 12.16
C THR A 114 11.21 2.68 13.46
N LEU A 115 10.71 2.17 14.59
CA LEU A 115 11.27 2.47 15.91
C LEU A 115 12.68 1.90 16.08
N LEU A 116 12.95 0.69 15.57
CA LEU A 116 14.29 0.07 15.60
C LEU A 116 15.34 0.83 14.76
N ALA A 117 14.91 1.58 13.74
CA ALA A 117 15.82 2.48 13.02
C ALA A 117 16.22 3.72 13.83
N GLY A 118 15.55 3.97 14.96
CA GLY A 118 15.67 5.21 15.74
C GLY A 118 14.80 6.35 15.21
N ASP A 119 13.89 6.06 14.26
CA ASP A 119 12.91 7.03 13.78
C ASP A 119 11.69 7.07 14.71
N ASP A 120 10.92 8.17 14.65
CA ASP A 120 9.63 8.27 15.33
C ASP A 120 8.45 7.95 14.40
N LEU A 121 7.25 7.79 14.96
CA LEU A 121 6.02 7.55 14.20
C LEU A 121 5.66 8.72 13.25
N LYS A 122 6.17 9.93 13.52
CA LYS A 122 5.96 11.09 12.66
C LYS A 122 6.73 10.94 11.34
N SER A 123 7.81 10.16 11.31
CA SER A 123 8.58 9.84 10.09
C SER A 123 7.75 9.07 9.06
N ILE A 124 6.71 8.37 9.50
CA ILE A 124 5.77 7.59 8.69
C ILE A 124 4.34 8.16 8.77
N PHE A 125 4.21 9.47 8.98
CA PHE A 125 2.94 10.21 8.97
C PHE A 125 1.90 9.78 10.02
N ILE A 126 2.25 8.91 10.96
CA ILE A 126 1.43 8.61 12.14
C ILE A 126 1.61 9.76 13.14
N ARG A 127 0.85 10.83 12.88
CA ARG A 127 0.79 12.07 13.66
C ARG A 127 -0.50 12.83 13.33
N ARG A 128 -0.85 13.81 14.17
CA ARG A 128 -2.03 14.65 13.96
C ARG A 128 -2.03 15.44 12.65
N GLY A 129 -0.86 15.92 12.21
CA GLY A 129 -0.75 16.76 11.00
C GLY A 129 -1.71 17.96 11.02
N ASN A 130 -2.23 18.34 9.86
CA ASN A 130 -3.39 19.22 9.71
C ASN A 130 -4.68 18.39 9.65
N LEU A 131 -5.09 17.90 10.83
CA LEU A 131 -6.23 16.99 10.97
C LEU A 131 -7.52 17.52 10.34
N LYS A 132 -7.80 18.83 10.46
CA LYS A 132 -9.01 19.44 9.87
C LYS A 132 -9.02 19.28 8.35
N ARG A 133 -7.92 19.62 7.67
CA ARG A 133 -7.83 19.50 6.21
C ARG A 133 -7.91 18.03 5.78
N GLY A 134 -7.23 17.14 6.48
CA GLY A 134 -7.25 15.71 6.16
C GLY A 134 -8.60 15.04 6.38
N LEU A 135 -9.33 15.43 7.43
CA LEU A 135 -10.71 14.96 7.63
C LEU A 135 -11.66 15.50 6.55
N ILE A 136 -11.58 16.78 6.22
CA ILE A 136 -12.44 17.37 5.18
C ILE A 136 -12.18 16.68 3.84
N PHE A 137 -10.91 16.54 3.43
CA PHE A 137 -10.54 15.86 2.20
C PHE A 137 -10.97 14.39 2.24
N GLY A 138 -10.55 13.65 3.27
CA GLY A 138 -10.80 12.24 3.42
C GLY A 138 -12.28 11.86 3.47
N ILE A 139 -13.08 12.51 4.31
CA ILE A 139 -14.52 12.22 4.45
C ILE A 139 -15.27 12.59 3.16
N SER A 140 -14.97 13.75 2.57
CA SER A 140 -15.62 14.17 1.32
C SER A 140 -15.33 13.19 0.19
N SER A 141 -14.07 12.76 0.05
CA SER A 141 -13.69 11.79 -0.97
C SER A 141 -14.25 10.39 -0.69
N PHE A 142 -14.24 9.93 0.57
CA PHE A 142 -14.85 8.65 0.95
C PHE A 142 -16.34 8.63 0.59
N GLY A 143 -17.09 9.68 0.97
CA GLY A 143 -18.51 9.81 0.63
C GLY A 143 -18.75 9.86 -0.87
N MET A 144 -17.93 10.61 -1.62
CA MET A 144 -18.02 10.67 -3.08
C MET A 144 -17.78 9.30 -3.72
N PHE A 145 -16.75 8.55 -3.31
CA PHE A 145 -16.52 7.22 -3.84
C PHE A 145 -17.57 6.20 -3.41
N ALA A 146 -18.14 6.32 -2.22
CA ALA A 146 -19.27 5.50 -1.80
C ALA A 146 -20.49 5.73 -2.70
N LEU A 147 -20.78 6.99 -3.06
CA LEU A 147 -21.83 7.33 -4.02
C LEU A 147 -21.51 6.79 -5.43
N ILE A 148 -20.27 6.94 -5.89
CA ILE A 148 -19.84 6.37 -7.18
C ILE A 148 -20.03 4.85 -7.15
N ALA A 149 -19.54 4.16 -6.11
CA ALA A 149 -19.66 2.72 -5.95
C ALA A 149 -21.12 2.27 -6.02
N TRP A 150 -22.03 2.97 -5.33
CA TRP A 150 -23.47 2.71 -5.38
C TRP A 150 -24.06 2.83 -6.79
N VAL A 151 -23.59 3.79 -7.58
CA VAL A 151 -24.11 4.03 -8.94
C VAL A 151 -23.50 3.08 -9.97
N VAL A 152 -22.21 2.75 -9.86
CA VAL A 152 -21.48 2.03 -10.91
C VAL A 152 -21.33 0.53 -10.68
N GLN A 153 -21.58 0.03 -9.46
CA GLN A 153 -21.55 -1.40 -9.15
C GLN A 153 -22.98 -1.92 -8.93
N PRO A 154 -23.64 -2.49 -9.97
CA PRO A 154 -25.00 -3.00 -9.85
C PRO A 154 -25.14 -4.10 -8.79
N ASP A 155 -24.08 -4.89 -8.59
CA ASP A 155 -24.04 -5.99 -7.62
C ASP A 155 -23.77 -5.54 -6.18
N LEU A 156 -23.48 -4.26 -5.92
CA LEU A 156 -23.14 -3.83 -4.56
C LEU A 156 -24.33 -4.04 -3.60
N VAL A 157 -25.55 -3.76 -4.06
CA VAL A 157 -26.77 -3.94 -3.27
C VAL A 157 -27.02 -5.40 -2.95
N SER A 158 -26.79 -6.31 -3.90
CA SER A 158 -26.97 -7.74 -3.69
C SER A 158 -25.92 -8.28 -2.70
N VAL A 159 -24.66 -7.88 -2.82
CA VAL A 159 -23.59 -8.21 -1.87
C VAL A 159 -23.90 -7.72 -0.45
N LEU A 160 -24.41 -6.50 -0.30
CA LEU A 160 -24.76 -5.95 1.02
C LEU A 160 -25.98 -6.65 1.62
N SER A 161 -26.91 -7.12 0.78
CA SER A 161 -28.13 -7.80 1.21
C SER A 161 -27.93 -9.28 1.49
N SER A 162 -26.88 -9.90 0.92
CA SER A 162 -26.61 -11.34 1.09
C SER A 162 -26.06 -11.71 2.47
N LEU A 163 -25.60 -10.72 3.25
CA LEU A 163 -25.03 -10.92 4.57
C LEU A 163 -25.64 -9.93 5.59
N PRO A 164 -26.33 -10.43 6.64
CA PRO A 164 -26.73 -9.58 7.75
C PRO A 164 -25.51 -8.88 8.35
N ASN A 165 -25.60 -7.55 8.53
CA ASN A 165 -24.48 -6.71 8.97
C ASN A 165 -23.27 -6.76 8.01
N ALA A 166 -23.50 -6.75 6.69
CA ALA A 166 -22.43 -6.66 5.69
C ALA A 166 -21.56 -5.41 5.83
N VAL A 167 -22.16 -4.27 6.20
CA VAL A 167 -21.47 -2.96 6.26
C VAL A 167 -20.25 -2.98 7.20
N PRO A 168 -20.33 -3.47 8.46
CA PRO A 168 -19.15 -3.65 9.29
C PRO A 168 -18.01 -4.45 8.65
N TRP A 169 -18.32 -5.55 7.94
CA TRP A 169 -17.30 -6.36 7.26
C TRP A 169 -16.68 -5.62 6.07
N LEU A 170 -17.50 -4.93 5.28
CA LEU A 170 -17.02 -4.07 4.20
C LEU A 170 -16.10 -2.96 4.72
N LEU A 171 -16.52 -2.25 5.77
CA LEU A 171 -15.72 -1.19 6.39
C LEU A 171 -14.41 -1.75 6.96
N LEU A 172 -14.45 -2.91 7.62
CA LEU A 172 -13.26 -3.59 8.12
C LEU A 172 -12.28 -3.88 6.98
N PHE A 173 -12.76 -4.44 5.87
CA PHE A 173 -11.94 -4.70 4.68
C PHE A 173 -11.27 -3.43 4.14
N VAL A 174 -12.06 -2.41 3.78
CA VAL A 174 -11.51 -1.22 3.09
C VAL A 174 -10.58 -0.42 4.00
N PHE A 175 -10.86 -0.33 5.31
CA PHE A 175 -9.97 0.39 6.23
C PHE A 175 -8.70 -0.41 6.56
N ALA A 176 -8.80 -1.74 6.75
CA ALA A 176 -7.61 -2.56 6.96
C ALA A 176 -6.68 -2.50 5.73
N ASN A 177 -7.25 -2.60 4.53
CA ASN A 177 -6.50 -2.48 3.28
C ASN A 177 -5.86 -1.10 3.14
N ALA A 178 -6.66 -0.04 3.24
CA ALA A 178 -6.19 1.34 3.08
C ALA A 178 -5.06 1.69 4.06
N ILE A 179 -5.19 1.37 5.35
CA ILE A 179 -4.13 1.69 6.33
C ILE A 179 -2.86 0.91 6.00
N MET A 180 -2.99 -0.39 5.71
CA MET A 180 -1.86 -1.24 5.37
C MET A 180 -1.12 -0.71 4.14
N GLU A 181 -1.83 -0.46 3.04
CA GLU A 181 -1.22 -0.02 1.78
C GLU A 181 -0.69 1.41 1.84
N GLU A 182 -1.39 2.35 2.50
CA GLU A 182 -0.87 3.71 2.67
C GLU A 182 0.43 3.72 3.48
N LEU A 183 0.53 2.89 4.52
CA LEU A 183 1.77 2.75 5.28
C LEU A 183 2.88 2.11 4.43
N TRP A 184 2.55 1.02 3.75
CA TRP A 184 3.50 0.15 3.08
C TRP A 184 4.01 0.72 1.74
N PHE A 185 3.14 1.29 0.91
CA PHE A 185 3.51 1.87 -0.39
C PHE A 185 3.96 3.32 -0.31
N ARG A 186 3.58 4.07 0.74
CA ARG A 186 3.81 5.52 0.78
C ARG A 186 4.50 5.97 2.05
N ALA A 187 3.92 5.74 3.23
CA ALA A 187 4.36 6.42 4.44
C ALA A 187 5.82 6.11 4.81
N ILE A 188 6.27 4.86 4.62
CA ILE A 188 7.67 4.48 4.85
C ILE A 188 8.63 5.09 3.81
N PHE A 189 8.16 5.49 2.63
CA PHE A 189 9.01 5.99 1.55
C PHE A 189 9.00 7.51 1.40
N LEU A 190 7.85 8.17 1.51
CA LEU A 190 7.61 9.51 0.95
C LEU A 190 8.61 10.57 1.48
N LYS A 191 8.80 10.68 2.80
CA LYS A 191 9.76 11.64 3.39
C LYS A 191 11.21 11.31 3.04
N ARG A 192 11.52 10.01 3.00
CA ARG A 192 12.88 9.50 2.72
C ARG A 192 13.23 9.77 1.25
N PHE A 193 12.30 9.58 0.33
CA PHE A 193 12.47 9.92 -1.09
C PHE A 193 12.49 11.43 -1.32
N GLU A 194 11.67 12.21 -0.59
CA GLU A 194 11.65 13.67 -0.72
C GLU A 194 13.03 14.28 -0.44
N SER A 195 13.75 13.75 0.55
CA SER A 195 15.14 14.18 0.86
C SER A 195 16.14 13.92 -0.28
N LEU A 196 15.86 12.97 -1.18
CA LEU A 196 16.76 12.54 -2.25
C LEU A 196 16.41 13.14 -3.61
N ILE A 197 15.12 13.11 -3.96
CA ILE A 197 14.62 13.44 -5.30
C ILE A 197 13.59 14.59 -5.29
N GLY A 198 13.27 15.16 -4.13
CA GLY A 198 12.30 16.23 -3.96
C GLY A 198 10.85 15.72 -3.88
N GLY A 199 9.94 16.58 -3.43
CA GLY A 199 8.55 16.20 -3.14
C GLY A 199 7.77 15.68 -4.35
N VAL A 200 7.94 16.31 -5.52
CA VAL A 200 7.29 15.84 -6.76
C VAL A 200 7.83 14.47 -7.18
N GLY A 201 9.15 14.27 -7.13
CA GLY A 201 9.77 12.98 -7.45
C GLY A 201 9.30 11.88 -6.50
N ALA A 202 9.21 12.16 -5.20
CA ALA A 202 8.72 11.20 -4.21
C ALA A 202 7.26 10.78 -4.46
N ILE A 203 6.39 11.75 -4.77
CA ILE A 203 4.98 11.48 -5.14
C ILE A 203 4.93 10.60 -6.40
N LEU A 204 5.65 10.98 -7.46
CA LEU A 204 5.59 10.24 -8.73
C LEU A 204 6.15 8.82 -8.59
N VAL A 205 7.28 8.63 -7.90
CA VAL A 205 7.86 7.29 -7.71
C VAL A 205 6.94 6.39 -6.90
N THR A 206 6.41 6.87 -5.77
CA THR A 206 5.49 6.04 -4.94
C THR A 206 4.18 5.74 -5.66
N ALA A 207 3.63 6.68 -6.43
CA ALA A 207 2.43 6.47 -7.24
C ALA A 207 2.66 5.49 -8.40
N LEU A 208 3.81 5.57 -9.08
CA LEU A 208 4.17 4.63 -10.16
C LEU A 208 4.34 3.19 -9.64
N VAL A 209 5.01 3.02 -8.49
CA VAL A 209 5.16 1.70 -7.86
C VAL A 209 3.79 1.13 -7.47
N PHE A 210 2.93 1.96 -6.88
CA PHE A 210 1.56 1.59 -6.53
C PHE A 210 0.74 1.18 -7.77
N ALA A 211 0.78 1.95 -8.85
CA ALA A 211 0.11 1.58 -10.11
C ALA A 211 0.65 0.28 -10.72
N ALA A 212 1.99 0.14 -10.74
CA ALA A 212 2.64 -1.04 -11.30
C ALA A 212 2.28 -2.31 -10.53
N SER A 213 2.14 -2.26 -9.21
CA SER A 213 1.74 -3.42 -8.40
C SER A 213 0.32 -3.89 -8.70
N HIS A 214 -0.55 -3.00 -9.18
CA HIS A 214 -1.94 -3.27 -9.51
C HIS A 214 -2.18 -3.66 -10.97
N PHE A 215 -1.14 -3.57 -11.82
CA PHE A 215 -1.26 -3.88 -13.25
C PHE A 215 -1.72 -5.33 -13.52
N ASN A 216 -1.29 -6.27 -12.68
CA ASN A 216 -1.66 -7.69 -12.78
C ASN A 216 -2.76 -8.08 -11.77
N ALA A 217 -3.62 -7.14 -11.37
CA ALA A 217 -4.79 -7.46 -10.56
C ALA A 217 -5.63 -8.56 -11.25
N THR A 218 -6.08 -9.53 -10.47
CA THR A 218 -6.78 -10.73 -10.98
C THR A 218 -8.29 -10.52 -11.16
N TYR A 219 -8.81 -9.36 -10.73
CA TYR A 219 -10.22 -8.98 -10.89
C TYR A 219 -10.45 -8.09 -12.11
N SER A 220 -11.67 -8.11 -12.63
CA SER A 220 -12.08 -7.31 -13.78
C SER A 220 -12.23 -5.82 -13.43
N PHE A 221 -11.73 -4.95 -14.30
CA PHE A 221 -11.93 -3.50 -14.24
C PHE A 221 -12.41 -2.97 -15.60
N PRO A 222 -13.36 -2.02 -15.67
CA PRO A 222 -13.78 -1.42 -16.94
C PRO A 222 -12.60 -0.80 -17.70
N GLY A 223 -12.38 -1.25 -18.94
CA GLY A 223 -11.22 -0.85 -19.75
C GLY A 223 -9.95 -1.67 -19.51
N GLY A 224 -10.01 -2.70 -18.66
CA GLY A 224 -8.92 -3.67 -18.46
C GLY A 224 -7.75 -3.15 -17.61
N PRO A 225 -6.65 -3.92 -17.53
CA PRO A 225 -5.54 -3.66 -16.62
C PRO A 225 -4.81 -2.34 -16.89
N TYR A 226 -4.74 -1.91 -18.15
CA TYR A 226 -4.08 -0.65 -18.53
C TYR A 226 -4.83 0.57 -17.99
N VAL A 227 -6.15 0.61 -18.18
CA VAL A 227 -6.99 1.70 -17.65
C VAL A 227 -6.96 1.67 -16.13
N TYR A 228 -7.02 0.48 -15.54
CA TYR A 228 -6.91 0.33 -14.09
C TYR A 228 -5.60 0.91 -13.55
N ALA A 229 -4.46 0.58 -14.15
CA ALA A 229 -3.16 1.11 -13.73
C ALA A 229 -3.08 2.64 -13.86
N VAL A 230 -3.64 3.24 -14.92
CA VAL A 230 -3.70 4.71 -15.07
C VAL A 230 -4.56 5.34 -13.97
N VAL A 231 -5.72 4.77 -13.67
CA VAL A 231 -6.60 5.24 -12.60
C VAL A 231 -5.89 5.15 -11.24
N VAL A 232 -5.31 4.00 -10.92
CA VAL A 232 -4.58 3.76 -9.68
C VAL A 232 -3.35 4.68 -9.56
N PHE A 233 -2.68 4.99 -10.67
CA PHE A 233 -1.60 5.98 -10.69
C PHE A 233 -2.10 7.37 -10.29
N ILE A 234 -3.20 7.85 -10.89
CA ILE A 234 -3.79 9.16 -10.57
C ILE A 234 -4.23 9.21 -9.09
N LEU A 235 -4.92 8.17 -8.63
CA LEU A 235 -5.30 8.03 -7.22
C LEU A 235 -4.07 8.05 -6.30
N GLY A 236 -3.00 7.36 -6.70
CA GLY A 236 -1.73 7.35 -5.98
C GLY A 236 -1.06 8.71 -5.89
N VAL A 237 -1.11 9.50 -6.97
CA VAL A 237 -0.61 10.89 -6.96
C VAL A 237 -1.43 11.74 -5.99
N VAL A 238 -2.76 11.64 -6.03
CA VAL A 238 -3.66 12.41 -5.15
C VAL A 238 -3.44 12.02 -3.69
N GLY A 239 -3.42 10.74 -3.36
CA GLY A 239 -3.20 10.24 -2.00
C GLY A 239 -1.83 10.64 -1.43
N ALA A 240 -0.76 10.47 -2.20
CA ALA A 240 0.58 10.89 -1.79
C ALA A 240 0.69 12.41 -1.63
N HIS A 241 0.04 13.19 -2.50
CA HIS A 241 -0.03 14.64 -2.37
C HIS A 241 -0.77 15.06 -1.09
N ALA A 242 -1.94 14.47 -0.81
CA ALA A 242 -2.73 14.75 0.38
C ALA A 242 -1.95 14.42 1.66
N MET A 243 -1.38 13.21 1.76
CA MET A 243 -0.57 12.78 2.90
C MET A 243 0.59 13.75 3.20
N ARG A 244 1.28 14.21 2.15
CA ARG A 244 2.38 15.17 2.27
C ARG A 244 1.89 16.56 2.67
N LYS A 245 0.84 17.06 2.02
CA LYS A 245 0.26 18.39 2.25
C LYS A 245 -0.30 18.54 3.67
N GLU A 246 -0.91 17.49 4.19
CA GLU A 246 -1.49 17.46 5.53
C GLU A 246 -0.49 17.02 6.59
N ASN A 247 0.62 16.40 6.18
CA ASN A 247 1.62 15.80 7.05
C ASN A 247 0.98 14.86 8.08
N GLY A 248 0.07 14.01 7.60
CA GLY A 248 -0.69 13.04 8.39
C GLY A 248 -1.26 11.93 7.49
N LEU A 249 -1.49 10.76 8.08
CA LEU A 249 -1.92 9.55 7.39
C LEU A 249 -3.44 9.53 7.09
N LEU A 250 -4.25 10.12 7.96
CA LEU A 250 -5.69 9.88 8.01
C LEU A 250 -6.45 10.30 6.74
N GLY A 251 -6.12 11.44 6.15
CA GLY A 251 -6.80 11.91 4.93
C GLY A 251 -6.58 10.97 3.74
N ALA A 252 -5.35 10.48 3.57
CA ALA A 252 -5.01 9.51 2.53
C ALA A 252 -5.67 8.14 2.78
N VAL A 253 -5.75 7.70 4.04
CA VAL A 253 -6.46 6.44 4.39
C VAL A 253 -7.94 6.52 4.07
N LEU A 254 -8.62 7.62 4.43
CA LEU A 254 -10.04 7.81 4.12
C LEU A 254 -10.28 7.88 2.60
N PHE A 255 -9.40 8.59 1.88
CA PHE A 255 -9.43 8.66 0.43
C PHE A 255 -9.27 7.26 -0.21
N HIS A 256 -8.30 6.47 0.28
CA HIS A 256 -8.03 5.12 -0.19
C HIS A 256 -9.20 4.18 0.09
N ALA A 257 -9.66 4.11 1.34
CA ALA A 257 -10.80 3.29 1.72
C ALA A 257 -12.04 3.62 0.88
N GLY A 258 -12.18 4.88 0.46
CA GLY A 258 -13.22 5.30 -0.46
C GLY A 258 -13.12 4.62 -1.82
N TYR A 259 -11.99 4.72 -2.51
CA TYR A 259 -11.87 4.12 -3.84
C TYR A 259 -11.86 2.58 -3.82
N ASP A 260 -11.49 1.95 -2.70
CA ASP A 260 -11.61 0.49 -2.54
C ASP A 260 -13.07 0.04 -2.60
N LEU A 261 -14.02 0.90 -2.19
CA LEU A 261 -15.45 0.62 -2.37
C LEU A 261 -15.82 0.46 -3.84
N VAL A 262 -15.11 1.09 -4.77
CA VAL A 262 -15.42 1.09 -6.22
C VAL A 262 -15.02 -0.24 -6.90
N ILE A 263 -14.15 -1.03 -6.25
CA ILE A 263 -13.63 -2.28 -6.81
C ILE A 263 -14.04 -3.52 -6.01
N VAL A 264 -14.76 -3.36 -4.90
CA VAL A 264 -15.03 -4.47 -3.97
C VAL A 264 -15.86 -5.58 -4.61
N THR A 265 -16.86 -5.28 -5.44
CA THR A 265 -17.64 -6.33 -6.10
C THR A 265 -16.80 -7.09 -7.12
N SER A 266 -15.95 -6.39 -7.87
CA SER A 266 -15.00 -7.02 -8.79
C SER A 266 -14.06 -7.98 -8.07
N ILE A 267 -13.55 -7.60 -6.89
CA ILE A 267 -12.72 -8.49 -6.06
C ILE A 267 -13.52 -9.72 -5.65
N LEU A 268 -14.71 -9.53 -5.08
CA LEU A 268 -15.55 -10.64 -4.61
C LEU A 268 -15.95 -11.61 -5.74
N ASN A 269 -16.22 -11.09 -6.94
CA ASN A 269 -16.55 -11.90 -8.11
C ASN A 269 -15.35 -12.70 -8.67
N SER A 270 -14.12 -12.40 -8.22
CA SER A 270 -12.89 -13.08 -8.64
C SER A 270 -12.36 -14.11 -7.63
N MET A 271 -13.01 -14.24 -6.47
CA MET A 271 -12.61 -15.13 -5.37
C MET A 271 -13.09 -16.57 -5.54
#